data_AF-A0A6L8XT19-F1
#
_entry.id   AF-A0A6L8XT19-F1
#
_cell.length_a   1.000
_cell.length_b   1.000
_cell.length_c   1.000
_cell.angle_alpha   90.00
_cell.angle_beta   90.00
_cell.angle_gamma   90.00
#
_symmetry.space_group_name_H-M   'P 1'
#
loop_
_entity.id
_entity.type
_entity.pdbx_description
1 polymer ?
#
loop_
_entity_poly.entity_id
_entity_poly.type
_entity_poly.pdbx_seq_one_letter_code
_entity_poly.pdbx_strand_id
1 'polypeptide(L)'
;MKNRKLNQLLVAGMISAAMMTSGISVQAADFSDDTSIVEEQSVGSAEEEAPEVEDGSEFQSDAAEASSAVAVSSANFPDAKFRQYVLDNIDTDKDKKLSAAEIKAAKTIDVSGLGISNLKGIERFTYATDLFAANNKLTSVNITKNTKVAYLNLSNNSLAGTLNLSKCTNLRVVKYGSNKLTKVVMPSKKYLKNLDFVDASSNKFTTQANAGLNIGDTDYVKSLSEVNASNNAITSFNCAGFQGILDLRNNKITNLKLENSKEGSQVVSLYLDGNSLSKTPSIDFTPEWIAVPQQFSCDAGVSSKVKMLKATASITSATWDQIVVNVGSSTDDASYKLEKKTGNGAYETVKTWDNGDLADAEFGEDYTDNVISTGTAYTYRVTATVQVKDANKNLRSWSNSAEVKATATGTKPAISVKSTKKGVATVSWKAVAGADGYDVYCGSSKKSQKGTVVKGTTKLTANKTKLTSGKTYYFRARAYKMVGSAKVYTGYSAVKSVKVK
;
A
#
# COMPACT_ATOMS: atom_id res chain seq x y z
N MET A 1 8.25 -2.08 -26.49
CA MET A 1 7.96 -3.55 -26.45
C MET A 1 9.09 -4.45 -27.00
N LYS A 2 9.92 -4.03 -27.97
CA LYS A 2 11.04 -4.86 -28.47
C LYS A 2 12.22 -5.06 -27.47
N ASN A 3 12.49 -4.11 -26.58
CA ASN A 3 13.52 -4.27 -25.53
C ASN A 3 13.06 -5.14 -24.33
N ARG A 4 11.76 -5.45 -24.22
CA ARG A 4 11.20 -6.25 -23.12
C ARG A 4 11.53 -7.74 -23.24
N LYS A 5 11.67 -8.25 -24.47
CA LYS A 5 12.05 -9.65 -24.74
C LYS A 5 13.55 -9.90 -24.64
N LEU A 6 14.39 -8.91 -24.99
CA LEU A 6 15.85 -9.03 -24.83
C LEU A 6 16.25 -9.02 -23.33
N ASN A 7 15.56 -8.19 -22.52
CA ASN A 7 15.76 -8.18 -21.06
C ASN A 7 15.26 -9.46 -20.37
N GLN A 8 14.19 -10.10 -20.86
CA GLN A 8 13.75 -11.40 -20.33
C GLN A 8 14.71 -12.54 -20.67
N LEU A 9 15.39 -12.50 -21.82
CA LEU A 9 16.36 -13.53 -22.20
C LEU A 9 17.67 -13.45 -21.37
N LEU A 10 18.10 -12.24 -21.00
CA LEU A 10 19.23 -12.02 -20.08
C LEU A 10 18.88 -12.37 -18.61
N VAL A 11 17.62 -12.19 -18.21
CA VAL A 11 17.12 -12.55 -16.87
C VAL A 11 16.91 -14.07 -16.73
N ALA A 12 16.46 -14.77 -17.78
CA ALA A 12 16.25 -16.23 -17.76
C ALA A 12 17.56 -17.04 -17.68
N GLY A 13 18.65 -16.54 -18.27
CA GLY A 13 19.98 -17.18 -18.19
C GLY A 13 20.64 -17.12 -16.81
N MET A 14 20.17 -16.26 -15.89
CA MET A 14 20.77 -16.04 -14.57
C MET A 14 19.99 -16.69 -13.41
N ILE A 15 18.79 -17.23 -13.64
CA ILE A 15 17.99 -17.91 -12.61
C ILE A 15 18.46 -19.37 -12.39
N SER A 16 19.21 -19.97 -13.31
CA SER A 16 19.59 -21.38 -13.23
C SER A 16 20.81 -21.70 -12.34
N ALA A 17 21.38 -20.72 -11.62
CA ALA A 17 22.58 -20.95 -10.79
C ALA A 17 22.40 -20.73 -9.28
N ALA A 18 21.22 -20.32 -8.81
CA ALA A 18 20.97 -20.04 -7.38
C ALA A 18 20.11 -21.09 -6.66
N MET A 19 19.66 -22.14 -7.34
CA MET A 19 19.02 -23.29 -6.70
C MET A 19 19.93 -24.50 -6.81
N MET A 20 20.91 -24.63 -5.91
CA MET A 20 21.43 -25.93 -5.46
C MET A 20 22.22 -25.77 -4.15
N THR A 21 21.68 -26.44 -3.13
CA THR A 21 22.35 -27.00 -1.94
C THR A 21 23.12 -26.07 -1.00
N SER A 22 22.52 -25.78 0.16
CA SER A 22 23.03 -26.34 1.43
C SER A 22 22.02 -26.12 2.55
N GLY A 23 21.38 -27.21 2.98
CA GLY A 23 20.78 -27.26 4.30
C GLY A 23 21.88 -27.18 5.34
N ILE A 24 21.92 -26.10 6.10
CA ILE A 24 22.65 -26.02 7.37
C ILE A 24 21.64 -25.48 8.37
N SER A 25 21.17 -26.39 9.22
CA SER A 25 20.52 -26.09 10.48
C SER A 25 21.46 -25.27 11.35
N VAL A 26 21.06 -24.07 11.74
CA VAL A 26 21.72 -23.31 12.80
C VAL A 26 20.79 -23.28 14.01
N GLN A 27 21.27 -23.89 15.09
CA GLN A 27 20.70 -23.85 16.43
C GLN A 27 20.38 -22.41 16.85
N ALA A 28 19.21 -22.24 17.46
CA ALA A 28 18.91 -21.12 18.31
C ALA A 28 19.93 -21.07 19.47
N ALA A 29 20.58 -19.92 19.64
CA ALA A 29 21.35 -19.61 20.84
C ALA A 29 20.81 -18.29 21.41
N ASP A 30 20.27 -18.42 22.61
CA ASP A 30 20.06 -17.45 23.69
C ASP A 30 20.07 -15.95 23.36
N PHE A 31 18.88 -15.35 23.47
CA PHE A 31 18.74 -13.95 23.86
C PHE A 31 18.48 -13.93 25.37
N SER A 32 19.49 -13.54 26.16
CA SER A 32 19.27 -13.15 27.54
C SER A 32 18.66 -11.75 27.57
N ASP A 33 17.50 -11.68 28.21
CA ASP A 33 16.82 -10.48 28.68
C ASP A 33 17.78 -9.67 29.57
N ASP A 34 17.99 -8.39 29.26
CA ASP A 34 18.47 -7.45 30.27
C ASP A 34 17.72 -6.13 30.14
N THR A 35 16.76 -5.98 31.05
CA THR A 35 15.99 -4.79 31.31
C THR A 35 16.84 -3.81 32.12
N SER A 36 17.30 -2.74 31.50
CA SER A 36 17.72 -1.55 32.25
C SER A 36 17.03 -0.30 31.70
N ILE A 37 16.09 0.16 32.51
CA ILE A 37 15.42 1.46 32.43
C ILE A 37 16.49 2.54 32.61
N VAL A 38 16.58 3.47 31.67
CA VAL A 38 17.16 4.80 31.91
C VAL A 38 16.30 5.85 31.22
N GLU A 39 16.08 6.92 31.97
CA GLU A 39 15.07 7.95 31.82
C GLU A 39 15.21 8.78 30.54
N GLU A 40 14.06 9.20 30.01
CA GLU A 40 13.91 10.14 28.91
C GLU A 40 14.55 11.49 29.25
N GLN A 41 15.53 11.91 28.45
CA GLN A 41 15.79 13.33 28.21
C GLN A 41 15.35 13.70 26.79
N SER A 42 14.32 14.55 26.75
CA SER A 42 13.85 15.31 25.61
C SER A 42 14.98 16.15 24.99
N VAL A 43 15.33 15.88 23.73
CA VAL A 43 16.07 16.82 22.89
C VAL A 43 15.42 16.86 21.50
N GLY A 44 15.10 18.08 21.08
CA GLY A 44 14.25 18.40 19.95
C GLY A 44 14.77 17.91 18.59
N SER A 45 13.81 17.66 17.73
CA SER A 45 13.95 17.42 16.29
C SER A 45 14.61 18.62 15.61
N ALA A 46 15.87 18.46 15.21
CA ALA A 46 16.44 19.17 14.07
C ALA A 46 16.69 18.14 12.99
N GLU A 47 15.89 18.22 11.92
CA GLU A 47 16.16 17.55 10.66
C GLU A 47 17.49 18.10 10.14
N GLU A 48 18.53 17.26 10.18
CA GLU A 48 19.80 17.55 9.53
C GLU A 48 19.57 17.40 8.02
N GLU A 49 19.11 18.47 7.39
CA GLU A 49 19.13 18.60 5.93
C GLU A 49 20.57 18.41 5.46
N ALA A 50 20.76 17.40 4.62
CA ALA A 50 22.01 17.23 3.90
C ALA A 50 22.25 18.49 3.06
N PRO A 51 23.48 19.06 3.06
CA PRO A 51 23.73 20.31 2.36
C PRO A 51 23.45 20.15 0.87
N GLU A 52 22.54 20.96 0.34
CA GLU A 52 22.41 21.20 -1.09
C GLU A 52 23.68 21.89 -1.57
N VAL A 53 24.56 21.10 -2.19
CA VAL A 53 25.68 21.65 -2.96
C VAL A 53 25.10 22.08 -4.30
N GLU A 54 24.91 23.39 -4.47
CA GLU A 54 24.70 23.99 -5.79
C GLU A 54 25.90 23.62 -6.68
N ASP A 55 25.67 22.73 -7.65
CA ASP A 55 26.67 22.40 -8.65
C ASP A 55 26.11 22.68 -10.05
N GLY A 56 26.42 23.89 -10.49
CA GLY A 56 26.33 24.37 -11.86
C GLY A 56 27.57 24.04 -12.70
N SER A 57 28.50 23.23 -12.21
CA SER A 57 29.46 22.58 -13.12
C SER A 57 28.78 21.38 -13.74
N GLU A 58 28.37 21.52 -15.00
CA GLU A 58 28.40 20.38 -15.89
C GLU A 58 29.74 19.69 -15.68
N PHE A 59 29.73 18.45 -15.18
CA PHE A 59 30.93 17.65 -14.98
C PHE A 59 31.61 17.50 -16.33
N GLN A 60 32.44 18.47 -16.70
CA GLN A 60 33.38 18.34 -17.78
C GLN A 60 34.14 17.07 -17.45
N SER A 61 33.97 16.08 -18.32
CA SER A 61 34.84 14.93 -18.29
C SER A 61 36.24 15.50 -18.36
N ASP A 62 37.04 15.32 -17.31
CA ASP A 62 38.50 15.36 -17.37
C ASP A 62 38.99 14.20 -18.25
N ALA A 63 38.48 14.15 -19.49
CA ALA A 63 38.98 13.39 -20.60
C ALA A 63 40.29 13.99 -21.13
N ALA A 64 40.78 15.06 -20.49
CA ALA A 64 42.02 15.75 -20.78
C ALA A 64 43.12 15.41 -19.75
N GLU A 65 43.33 14.12 -19.46
CA GLU A 65 44.61 13.62 -18.95
C GLU A 65 44.86 12.21 -19.54
N ALA A 66 44.97 12.16 -20.87
CA ALA A 66 45.43 10.98 -21.61
C ALA A 66 46.60 11.38 -22.50
N SER A 67 47.69 11.87 -21.89
CA SER A 67 48.91 12.27 -22.63
C SER A 67 50.10 11.31 -22.42
N SER A 68 49.94 10.21 -21.68
CA SER A 68 50.95 9.15 -21.64
C SER A 68 50.30 7.78 -21.59
N ALA A 69 50.76 6.88 -22.49
CA ALA A 69 50.34 5.49 -22.51
C ALA A 69 50.65 4.84 -21.16
N VAL A 70 49.65 4.19 -20.56
CA VAL A 70 49.75 3.66 -19.19
C VAL A 70 50.18 2.21 -19.25
N ALA A 71 51.28 1.85 -18.59
CA ALA A 71 51.72 0.45 -18.54
C ALA A 71 50.70 -0.46 -17.83
N VAL A 72 50.37 -1.60 -18.47
CA VAL A 72 49.55 -2.68 -17.92
C VAL A 72 50.43 -3.57 -17.04
N SER A 73 50.71 -3.10 -15.82
CA SER A 73 51.64 -3.74 -14.88
C SER A 73 50.99 -4.00 -13.53
N SER A 74 51.65 -4.75 -12.66
CA SER A 74 51.20 -4.99 -11.27
C SER A 74 51.09 -3.70 -10.43
N ALA A 75 51.73 -2.61 -10.84
CA ALA A 75 51.59 -1.32 -10.16
C ALA A 75 50.23 -0.66 -10.43
N ASN A 76 49.75 -0.72 -11.67
CA ASN A 76 48.51 -0.10 -12.12
C ASN A 76 47.30 -1.04 -12.08
N PHE A 77 47.55 -2.34 -12.32
CA PHE A 77 46.58 -3.43 -12.35
C PHE A 77 47.12 -4.56 -11.44
N PRO A 78 46.99 -4.43 -10.11
CA PRO A 78 47.65 -5.34 -9.17
C PRO A 78 47.13 -6.78 -9.25
N ASP A 79 45.82 -6.96 -9.44
CA ASP A 79 45.23 -8.28 -9.60
C ASP A 79 45.67 -8.91 -10.92
N ALA A 80 46.29 -10.10 -10.84
CA ALA A 80 46.84 -10.78 -12.00
C ALA A 80 45.78 -11.16 -13.04
N LYS A 81 44.56 -11.50 -12.59
CA LYS A 81 43.47 -11.90 -13.48
C LYS A 81 42.84 -10.71 -14.16
N PHE A 82 42.67 -9.60 -13.44
CA PHE A 82 42.21 -8.36 -14.05
C PHE A 82 43.23 -7.83 -15.05
N ARG A 83 44.52 -7.85 -14.69
CA ARG A 83 45.60 -7.47 -15.61
C ARG A 83 45.63 -8.35 -16.86
N GLN A 84 45.47 -9.67 -16.72
CA GLN A 84 45.41 -10.58 -17.85
C GLN A 84 44.20 -10.29 -18.74
N TYR A 85 43.02 -10.02 -18.17
CA TYR A 85 41.84 -9.61 -18.94
C TYR A 85 42.12 -8.36 -19.78
N VAL A 86 42.77 -7.35 -19.20
CA VAL A 86 43.14 -6.11 -19.91
C VAL A 86 44.11 -6.43 -21.06
N LEU A 87 45.14 -7.24 -20.81
CA LEU A 87 46.11 -7.65 -21.84
C LEU A 87 45.47 -8.46 -22.97
N ASP A 88 44.48 -9.30 -22.67
CA ASP A 88 43.88 -10.18 -23.66
C ASP A 88 42.83 -9.45 -24.51
N ASN A 89 42.02 -8.59 -23.89
CA ASN A 89 40.80 -8.06 -24.48
C ASN A 89 40.83 -6.57 -24.82
N ILE A 90 41.76 -5.79 -24.25
CA ILE A 90 41.79 -4.32 -24.41
C ILE A 90 43.10 -3.83 -25.02
N ASP A 91 44.23 -4.38 -24.60
CA ASP A 91 45.54 -4.20 -25.23
C ASP A 91 45.52 -4.94 -26.58
N THR A 92 45.20 -4.21 -27.65
CA THR A 92 44.96 -4.75 -28.99
C THR A 92 46.24 -4.86 -29.79
N ASP A 93 47.20 -3.97 -29.57
CA ASP A 93 48.51 -4.00 -30.24
C ASP A 93 49.57 -4.83 -29.49
N LYS A 94 49.24 -5.31 -28.28
CA LYS A 94 50.06 -6.17 -27.42
C LYS A 94 51.35 -5.49 -26.96
N ASP A 95 51.37 -4.16 -26.90
CA ASP A 95 52.52 -3.38 -26.43
C ASP A 95 52.61 -3.31 -24.88
N LYS A 96 51.64 -3.91 -24.19
CA LYS A 96 51.50 -3.94 -22.72
C LYS A 96 51.26 -2.56 -22.11
N LYS A 97 50.72 -1.63 -22.88
CA LYS A 97 50.29 -0.31 -22.44
C LYS A 97 48.85 -0.09 -22.89
N LEU A 98 48.18 0.87 -22.26
CA LEU A 98 46.88 1.34 -22.69
C LEU A 98 47.02 2.68 -23.37
N SER A 99 46.70 2.69 -24.66
CA SER A 99 46.55 3.90 -25.45
C SER A 99 45.20 4.59 -25.18
N ALA A 100 45.11 5.87 -25.53
CA ALA A 100 43.84 6.59 -25.47
C ALA A 100 42.76 5.99 -26.41
N ALA A 101 43.19 5.40 -27.53
CA ALA A 101 42.30 4.76 -28.50
C ALA A 101 41.65 3.51 -27.90
N GLU A 102 42.44 2.66 -27.24
CA GLU A 102 41.96 1.43 -26.59
C GLU A 102 41.03 1.74 -25.42
N ILE A 103 41.40 2.71 -24.57
CA ILE A 103 40.53 3.18 -23.48
C ILE A 103 39.20 3.71 -24.02
N LYS A 104 39.23 4.46 -25.13
CA LYS A 104 38.01 5.01 -25.75
C LYS A 104 37.13 3.92 -26.38
N ALA A 105 37.75 2.87 -26.93
CA ALA A 105 37.08 1.72 -27.54
C ALA A 105 36.48 0.75 -26.51
N ALA A 106 37.06 0.65 -25.32
CA ALA A 106 36.59 -0.19 -24.22
C ALA A 106 35.26 0.33 -23.61
N LYS A 107 34.14 0.06 -24.30
CA LYS A 107 32.78 0.41 -23.84
C LYS A 107 32.21 -0.59 -22.83
N THR A 108 32.55 -1.86 -22.99
CA THR A 108 32.06 -2.93 -22.15
C THR A 108 33.25 -3.62 -21.48
N ILE A 109 33.20 -3.72 -20.16
CA ILE A 109 34.18 -4.43 -19.35
C ILE A 109 33.42 -5.50 -18.58
N ASP A 110 33.55 -6.76 -19.01
CA ASP A 110 32.96 -7.89 -18.33
C ASP A 110 34.05 -8.79 -17.76
N VAL A 111 34.23 -8.69 -16.46
CA VAL A 111 35.20 -9.44 -15.68
C VAL A 111 34.50 -10.35 -14.66
N SER A 112 33.23 -10.69 -14.93
CA SER A 112 32.41 -11.50 -14.03
C SER A 112 32.97 -12.92 -13.89
N GLY A 113 32.94 -13.49 -12.67
CA GLY A 113 33.31 -14.88 -12.44
C GLY A 113 34.82 -15.19 -12.53
N LEU A 114 35.68 -14.20 -12.78
CA LEU A 114 37.12 -14.42 -12.92
C LEU A 114 37.81 -14.66 -11.56
N GLY A 115 37.12 -14.38 -10.46
CA GLY A 115 37.68 -14.48 -9.10
C GLY A 115 38.77 -13.43 -8.86
N ILE A 116 38.53 -12.21 -9.34
CA ILE A 116 39.31 -11.00 -9.10
C ILE A 116 39.07 -10.50 -7.68
N SER A 117 40.13 -10.12 -6.97
CA SER A 117 40.05 -9.58 -5.61
C SER A 117 40.29 -8.07 -5.55
N ASN A 118 40.90 -7.48 -6.58
CA ASN A 118 41.22 -6.05 -6.63
C ASN A 118 41.01 -5.48 -8.04
N LEU A 119 40.09 -4.52 -8.16
CA LEU A 119 39.74 -3.88 -9.44
C LEU A 119 40.50 -2.58 -9.71
N LYS A 120 41.56 -2.26 -8.95
CA LYS A 120 42.40 -1.08 -9.19
C LYS A 120 42.90 -1.07 -10.64
N GLY A 121 42.82 0.10 -11.28
CA GLY A 121 43.03 0.31 -12.71
C GLY A 121 41.72 0.49 -13.48
N ILE A 122 40.57 0.11 -12.92
CA ILE A 122 39.26 0.29 -13.55
C ILE A 122 38.92 1.77 -13.78
N GLU A 123 39.42 2.66 -12.93
CA GLU A 123 39.23 4.11 -12.99
C GLU A 123 39.75 4.73 -14.30
N ARG A 124 40.59 4.01 -15.05
CA ARG A 124 41.15 4.44 -16.33
C ARG A 124 40.17 4.31 -17.49
N PHE A 125 39.17 3.44 -17.38
CA PHE A 125 38.17 3.20 -18.43
C PHE A 125 37.02 4.20 -18.35
N THR A 126 37.33 5.48 -18.52
CA THR A 126 36.39 6.61 -18.39
C THR A 126 35.29 6.64 -19.46
N TYR A 127 35.47 5.85 -20.53
CA TYR A 127 34.52 5.71 -21.63
C TYR A 127 33.61 4.48 -21.53
N ALA A 128 33.80 3.62 -20.52
CA ALA A 128 32.99 2.43 -20.31
C ALA A 128 31.54 2.81 -19.97
N THR A 129 30.60 2.16 -20.64
CA THR A 129 29.16 2.27 -20.40
C THR A 129 28.62 1.05 -19.66
N ASP A 130 29.24 -0.11 -19.85
CA ASP A 130 28.83 -1.37 -19.25
C ASP A 130 29.98 -1.93 -18.41
N LEU A 131 29.76 -2.08 -17.11
CA LEU A 131 30.73 -2.61 -16.18
C LEU A 131 30.13 -3.78 -15.40
N PHE A 132 30.56 -4.99 -15.73
CA PHE A 132 30.13 -6.22 -15.09
C PHE A 132 31.30 -6.86 -14.37
N ALA A 133 31.23 -6.91 -13.04
CA ALA A 133 32.24 -7.50 -12.17
C ALA A 133 31.59 -8.42 -11.12
N ALA A 134 30.48 -9.06 -11.48
CA ALA A 134 29.75 -9.93 -10.58
C ALA A 134 30.50 -11.24 -10.30
N ASN A 135 30.18 -11.93 -9.21
CA ASN A 135 30.75 -13.24 -8.86
C ASN A 135 32.28 -13.21 -8.75
N ASN A 136 32.79 -12.21 -8.01
CA ASN A 136 34.22 -12.02 -7.76
C ASN A 136 34.50 -12.01 -6.25
N LYS A 137 35.72 -11.64 -5.86
CA LYS A 137 36.17 -11.59 -4.47
C LYS A 137 36.47 -10.16 -4.02
N LEU A 138 35.85 -9.16 -4.65
CA LEU A 138 36.09 -7.75 -4.36
C LEU A 138 35.64 -7.41 -2.95
N THR A 139 36.51 -6.72 -2.19
CA THR A 139 36.19 -6.17 -0.86
C THR A 139 35.92 -4.67 -0.89
N SER A 140 36.43 -3.99 -1.92
CA SER A 140 36.15 -2.59 -2.23
C SER A 140 36.24 -2.36 -3.74
N VAL A 141 35.66 -1.27 -4.21
CA VAL A 141 35.77 -0.83 -5.60
C VAL A 141 35.65 0.69 -5.65
N ASN A 142 36.44 1.33 -6.51
CA ASN A 142 36.33 2.75 -6.80
C ASN A 142 36.07 2.95 -8.29
N ILE A 143 34.87 3.40 -8.63
CA ILE A 143 34.45 3.69 -10.02
C ILE A 143 34.05 5.16 -10.21
N THR A 144 34.50 6.04 -9.32
CA THR A 144 34.14 7.47 -9.37
C THR A 144 34.61 8.20 -10.63
N LYS A 145 35.57 7.63 -11.38
CA LYS A 145 36.02 8.13 -12.68
C LYS A 145 35.28 7.52 -13.87
N ASN A 146 34.50 6.45 -13.67
CA ASN A 146 33.73 5.78 -14.72
C ASN A 146 32.35 6.44 -14.90
N THR A 147 32.36 7.75 -15.15
CA THR A 147 31.15 8.60 -15.12
C THR A 147 30.12 8.27 -16.21
N LYS A 148 30.52 7.54 -17.25
CA LYS A 148 29.67 7.11 -18.36
C LYS A 148 28.96 5.76 -18.15
N VAL A 149 29.21 5.09 -17.03
CA VAL A 149 28.57 3.80 -16.74
C VAL A 149 27.05 3.97 -16.64
N ALA A 150 26.34 3.16 -17.42
CA ALA A 150 24.90 3.06 -17.47
C ALA A 150 24.41 1.71 -16.93
N TYR A 151 25.18 0.64 -17.14
CA TYR A 151 24.87 -0.71 -16.68
C TYR A 151 25.99 -1.18 -15.75
N LEU A 152 25.67 -1.30 -14.46
CA LEU A 152 26.62 -1.69 -13.42
C LEU A 152 26.16 -2.97 -12.74
N ASN A 153 27.03 -3.98 -12.69
CA ASN A 153 26.81 -5.19 -11.91
C ASN A 153 28.02 -5.53 -11.04
N LEU A 154 27.87 -5.34 -9.73
CA LEU A 154 28.84 -5.65 -8.69
C LEU A 154 28.34 -6.79 -7.78
N SER A 155 27.28 -7.49 -8.16
CA SER A 155 26.63 -8.48 -7.30
C SER A 155 27.52 -9.69 -7.00
N ASN A 156 27.26 -10.38 -5.88
CA ASN A 156 28.00 -11.56 -5.46
C ASN A 156 29.50 -11.28 -5.31
N ASN A 157 29.82 -10.34 -4.42
CA ASN A 157 31.18 -10.00 -4.02
C ASN A 157 31.26 -9.98 -2.48
N SER A 158 32.32 -9.40 -1.93
CA SER A 158 32.48 -9.15 -0.49
C SER A 158 32.61 -7.66 -0.18
N LEU A 159 32.01 -6.79 -1.01
CA LEU A 159 32.09 -5.34 -0.83
C LEU A 159 31.50 -4.96 0.53
N ALA A 160 32.23 -4.17 1.31
CA ALA A 160 31.82 -3.74 2.64
C ALA A 160 31.90 -2.22 2.80
N GLY A 161 31.19 -1.69 3.80
CA GLY A 161 31.16 -0.26 4.08
C GLY A 161 30.36 0.52 3.04
N THR A 162 30.95 1.59 2.49
CA THR A 162 30.28 2.52 1.58
C THR A 162 30.68 2.27 0.12
N LEU A 163 29.71 1.98 -0.74
CA LEU A 163 29.88 2.04 -2.19
C LEU A 163 29.56 3.45 -2.70
N ASN A 164 30.54 4.12 -3.29
CA ASN A 164 30.36 5.48 -3.80
C ASN A 164 30.08 5.46 -5.31
N LEU A 165 28.84 5.78 -5.68
CA LEU A 165 28.35 5.91 -7.06
C LEU A 165 28.03 7.37 -7.43
N SER A 166 28.37 8.35 -6.57
CA SER A 166 27.96 9.76 -6.73
C SER A 166 28.28 10.39 -8.08
N LYS A 167 29.32 9.91 -8.77
CA LYS A 167 29.78 10.39 -10.08
C LYS A 167 29.29 9.56 -11.27
N CYS A 168 28.58 8.45 -11.03
CA CYS A 168 28.00 7.61 -12.07
C CYS A 168 26.66 8.19 -12.53
N THR A 169 26.66 9.33 -13.22
CA THR A 169 25.42 10.09 -13.50
C THR A 169 24.56 9.53 -14.64
N ASN A 170 24.97 8.43 -15.28
CA ASN A 170 24.28 7.83 -16.43
C ASN A 170 23.56 6.50 -16.12
N LEU A 171 23.42 6.14 -14.85
CA LEU A 171 22.91 4.85 -14.43
C LEU A 171 21.48 4.57 -14.93
N ARG A 172 21.31 3.35 -15.46
CA ARG A 172 20.02 2.77 -15.90
C ARG A 172 19.72 1.49 -15.14
N VAL A 173 20.73 0.64 -14.97
CA VAL A 173 20.63 -0.62 -14.25
C VAL A 173 21.79 -0.70 -13.27
N VAL A 174 21.46 -0.89 -12.00
CA VAL A 174 22.45 -0.91 -10.92
C VAL A 174 22.23 -2.15 -10.06
N LYS A 175 23.23 -3.02 -10.00
CA LYS A 175 23.17 -4.22 -9.15
C LYS A 175 24.37 -4.25 -8.22
N TYR A 176 24.11 -4.25 -6.92
CA TYR A 176 25.11 -4.41 -5.86
C TYR A 176 24.62 -5.43 -4.81
N GLY A 177 23.69 -6.30 -5.20
CA GLY A 177 23.13 -7.33 -4.34
C GLY A 177 24.17 -8.37 -3.90
N SER A 178 23.89 -9.08 -2.81
CA SER A 178 24.77 -10.13 -2.26
C SER A 178 26.19 -9.62 -2.00
N ASN A 179 26.27 -8.65 -1.10
CA ASN A 179 27.50 -8.04 -0.60
C ASN A 179 27.39 -7.82 0.92
N LYS A 180 28.30 -7.04 1.51
CA LYS A 180 28.33 -6.68 2.94
C LYS A 180 28.21 -5.16 3.13
N LEU A 181 27.60 -4.45 2.18
CA LEU A 181 27.50 -2.99 2.18
C LEU A 181 26.58 -2.51 3.29
N THR A 182 26.96 -1.40 3.90
CA THR A 182 26.14 -0.68 4.89
C THR A 182 25.66 0.66 4.37
N LYS A 183 26.26 1.20 3.30
CA LYS A 183 25.83 2.44 2.65
C LYS A 183 26.12 2.44 1.15
N VAL A 184 25.23 3.03 0.37
CA VAL A 184 25.45 3.42 -1.03
C VAL A 184 25.22 4.91 -1.17
N VAL A 185 26.17 5.59 -1.80
CA VAL A 185 26.01 6.99 -2.19
C VAL A 185 25.65 7.01 -3.66
N MET A 186 24.36 7.16 -3.96
CA MET A 186 23.86 7.30 -5.33
C MET A 186 24.23 8.68 -5.93
N PRO A 187 24.19 8.82 -7.28
CA PRO A 187 24.17 10.13 -7.92
C PRO A 187 23.03 11.01 -7.40
N SER A 188 23.17 12.33 -7.56
CA SER A 188 22.06 13.26 -7.31
C SER A 188 20.82 12.83 -8.08
N LYS A 189 19.64 12.92 -7.44
CA LYS A 189 18.35 12.46 -7.99
C LYS A 189 18.06 13.05 -9.37
N LYS A 190 18.51 14.27 -9.67
CA LYS A 190 18.37 14.93 -10.99
C LYS A 190 18.94 14.13 -12.16
N TYR A 191 19.87 13.21 -11.88
CA TYR A 191 20.51 12.35 -12.88
C TYR A 191 19.85 10.97 -13.03
N LEU A 192 18.90 10.60 -12.15
CA LEU A 192 18.33 9.24 -12.09
C LEU A 192 17.07 9.04 -12.95
N LYS A 193 16.73 10.00 -13.82
CA LYS A 193 15.52 9.95 -14.67
C LYS A 193 15.38 8.70 -15.53
N ASN A 194 16.52 8.08 -15.90
CA ASN A 194 16.58 6.89 -16.75
C ASN A 194 16.87 5.60 -15.96
N LEU A 195 16.93 5.68 -14.62
CA LEU A 195 17.13 4.52 -13.76
C LEU A 195 15.88 3.63 -13.85
N ASP A 196 16.08 2.38 -14.22
CA ASP A 196 15.02 1.40 -14.50
C ASP A 196 15.01 0.28 -13.45
N PHE A 197 16.19 -0.17 -13.01
CA PHE A 197 16.34 -1.30 -12.11
C PHE A 197 17.42 -1.09 -11.06
N VAL A 198 17.08 -1.35 -9.79
CA VAL A 198 18.04 -1.41 -8.67
C VAL A 198 17.92 -2.72 -7.92
N ASP A 199 19.03 -3.46 -7.85
CA ASP A 199 19.19 -4.61 -6.97
C ASP A 199 20.15 -4.28 -5.83
N ALA A 200 19.55 -4.07 -4.65
CA ALA A 200 20.19 -3.80 -3.36
C ALA A 200 20.09 -5.00 -2.40
N SER A 201 19.65 -6.16 -2.89
CA SER A 201 19.31 -7.31 -2.05
C SER A 201 20.51 -7.86 -1.29
N SER A 202 20.28 -8.60 -0.21
CA SER A 202 21.31 -9.39 0.49
C SER A 202 22.54 -8.55 0.86
N ASN A 203 22.31 -7.49 1.64
CA ASN A 203 23.33 -6.57 2.15
C ASN A 203 23.09 -6.33 3.67
N LYS A 204 23.72 -5.29 4.23
CA LYS A 204 23.58 -4.92 5.64
C LYS A 204 22.92 -3.54 5.81
N PHE A 205 22.05 -3.14 4.89
CA PHE A 205 21.38 -1.84 4.97
C PHE A 205 20.35 -1.83 6.09
N THR A 206 20.40 -0.80 6.94
CA THR A 206 19.46 -0.60 8.07
C THR A 206 18.38 0.44 7.77
N THR A 207 18.58 1.27 6.73
CA THR A 207 17.64 2.30 6.32
C THR A 207 17.52 2.33 4.80
N GLN A 208 16.36 2.77 4.31
CA GLN A 208 16.12 3.03 2.90
C GLN A 208 17.18 3.98 2.29
N ALA A 209 17.56 5.03 3.04
CA ALA A 209 18.59 5.98 2.62
C ALA A 209 19.97 5.32 2.48
N ASN A 210 20.36 4.47 3.44
CA ASN A 210 21.62 3.74 3.38
C ASN A 210 21.69 2.78 2.20
N ALA A 211 20.55 2.20 1.80
CA ALA A 211 20.47 1.37 0.60
C ALA A 211 20.58 2.19 -0.71
N GLY A 212 20.61 3.53 -0.66
CA GLY A 212 20.57 4.38 -1.85
C GLY A 212 19.18 4.48 -2.47
N LEU A 213 18.12 4.17 -1.72
CA LEU A 213 16.75 3.99 -2.22
C LEU A 213 15.80 5.10 -1.76
N ASN A 214 16.26 6.35 -1.62
CA ASN A 214 15.40 7.51 -1.31
C ASN A 214 14.50 7.89 -2.52
N ILE A 215 13.59 6.99 -2.87
CA ILE A 215 12.71 7.00 -4.05
C ILE A 215 11.42 7.81 -3.83
N GLY A 216 11.22 8.41 -2.65
CA GLY A 216 9.97 9.10 -2.26
C GLY A 216 9.62 10.38 -3.02
N ASP A 217 10.36 10.70 -4.09
CA ASP A 217 10.05 11.77 -5.04
C ASP A 217 10.17 11.21 -6.47
N THR A 218 9.04 10.74 -6.98
CA THR A 218 8.93 10.01 -8.24
C THR A 218 9.07 10.89 -9.46
N ASP A 219 9.04 12.21 -9.31
CA ASP A 219 9.32 13.11 -10.44
C ASP A 219 10.70 12.88 -11.04
N TYR A 220 11.66 12.40 -10.23
CA TYR A 220 13.04 12.14 -10.66
C TYR A 220 13.34 10.70 -11.04
N VAL A 221 12.49 9.73 -10.68
CA VAL A 221 12.70 8.29 -10.91
C VAL A 221 11.54 7.63 -11.65
N LYS A 222 10.83 8.36 -12.52
CA LYS A 222 9.66 7.87 -13.28
C LYS A 222 9.91 6.59 -14.09
N SER A 223 11.16 6.32 -14.48
CA SER A 223 11.50 5.13 -15.24
C SER A 223 11.75 3.90 -14.37
N LEU A 224 11.85 4.05 -13.04
CA LEU A 224 12.26 2.98 -12.13
C LEU A 224 11.13 1.96 -12.01
N SER A 225 11.26 0.87 -12.74
CA SER A 225 10.22 -0.16 -12.84
C SER A 225 10.35 -1.24 -11.77
N GLU A 226 11.55 -1.42 -11.20
CA GLU A 226 11.77 -2.46 -10.20
C GLU A 226 12.90 -2.11 -9.20
N VAL A 227 12.60 -2.36 -7.92
CA VAL A 227 13.54 -2.25 -6.79
C VAL A 227 13.50 -3.53 -6.00
N ASN A 228 14.66 -4.17 -5.86
CA ASN A 228 14.85 -5.29 -4.95
C ASN A 228 15.73 -4.86 -3.77
N ALA A 229 15.13 -4.72 -2.59
CA ALA A 229 15.81 -4.42 -1.33
C ALA A 229 15.69 -5.57 -0.32
N SER A 230 15.36 -6.77 -0.78
CA SER A 230 15.15 -7.93 0.08
C SER A 230 16.41 -8.35 0.84
N ASN A 231 16.26 -9.11 1.93
CA ASN A 231 17.36 -9.69 2.70
C ASN A 231 18.32 -8.62 3.24
N ASN A 232 17.77 -7.64 3.94
CA ASN A 232 18.51 -6.56 4.59
C ASN A 232 18.03 -6.40 6.05
N ALA A 233 18.37 -5.30 6.71
CA ALA A 233 17.91 -4.97 8.06
C ALA A 233 17.11 -3.66 8.10
N ILE A 234 16.44 -3.30 6.99
CA ILE A 234 15.70 -2.03 6.86
C ILE A 234 14.51 -2.03 7.82
N THR A 235 14.37 -0.97 8.62
CA THR A 235 13.31 -0.87 9.65
C THR A 235 12.09 -0.05 9.22
N SER A 236 12.25 0.80 8.23
CA SER A 236 11.18 1.64 7.67
C SER A 236 11.40 1.85 6.17
N PHE A 237 10.31 1.89 5.42
CA PHE A 237 10.34 2.17 3.98
C PHE A 237 9.17 3.09 3.59
N ASN A 238 9.44 4.11 2.78
CA ASN A 238 8.41 4.93 2.12
C ASN A 238 8.32 4.55 0.65
N CYS A 239 7.15 4.08 0.22
CA CYS A 239 6.84 3.68 -1.15
C CYS A 239 5.84 4.61 -1.85
N ALA A 240 5.64 5.83 -1.35
CA ALA A 240 4.83 6.84 -2.01
C ALA A 240 5.34 7.16 -3.43
N GLY A 241 4.42 7.26 -4.38
CA GLY A 241 4.63 7.53 -5.80
C GLY A 241 5.32 6.42 -6.61
N PHE A 242 5.96 5.43 -5.98
CA PHE A 242 6.69 4.40 -6.72
C PHE A 242 5.76 3.54 -7.57
N GLN A 243 6.03 3.52 -8.88
CA GLN A 243 5.23 2.82 -9.88
C GLN A 243 6.01 1.62 -10.44
N GLY A 244 5.87 0.45 -9.81
CA GLY A 244 6.62 -0.73 -10.26
C GLY A 244 6.54 -1.92 -9.31
N ILE A 245 7.58 -2.76 -9.40
CA ILE A 245 7.79 -3.94 -8.57
C ILE A 245 8.70 -3.56 -7.39
N LEU A 246 8.22 -3.79 -6.18
CA LEU A 246 8.95 -3.49 -4.95
C LEU A 246 9.08 -4.76 -4.10
N ASP A 247 10.30 -5.28 -4.02
CA ASP A 247 10.65 -6.44 -3.19
C ASP A 247 11.37 -5.99 -1.91
N LEU A 248 10.69 -6.11 -0.78
CA LEU A 248 11.16 -5.74 0.55
C LEU A 248 11.25 -6.94 1.49
N ARG A 249 11.23 -8.16 0.95
CA ARG A 249 11.19 -9.39 1.76
C ARG A 249 12.39 -9.51 2.69
N ASN A 250 12.22 -10.19 3.82
CA ASN A 250 13.26 -10.51 4.79
C ASN A 250 14.03 -9.26 5.23
N ASN A 251 13.29 -8.30 5.79
CA ASN A 251 13.83 -7.09 6.38
C ASN A 251 13.40 -7.00 7.85
N LYS A 252 13.54 -5.82 8.47
CA LYS A 252 13.04 -5.53 9.82
C LYS A 252 11.96 -4.47 9.79
N ILE A 253 11.18 -4.39 8.70
CA ILE A 253 10.25 -3.28 8.48
C ILE A 253 9.17 -3.35 9.53
N THR A 254 9.09 -2.29 10.33
CA THR A 254 8.02 -2.08 11.32
C THR A 254 7.13 -0.92 10.93
N ASN A 255 7.56 -0.07 9.98
CA ASN A 255 6.81 1.08 9.47
C ASN A 255 6.90 1.14 7.93
N LEU A 256 5.78 0.94 7.24
CA LEU A 256 5.66 1.17 5.79
C LEU A 256 4.79 2.42 5.58
N LYS A 257 5.34 3.43 4.91
CA LYS A 257 4.68 4.71 4.66
C LYS A 257 4.24 4.82 3.20
N LEU A 258 3.07 5.43 2.99
CA LEU A 258 2.54 5.80 1.67
C LEU A 258 2.51 7.32 1.48
N GLU A 259 3.27 8.08 2.27
CA GLU A 259 3.14 9.53 2.39
C GLU A 259 4.09 10.27 1.44
N ASN A 260 3.52 10.98 0.48
CA ASN A 260 4.05 12.24 -0.05
C ASN A 260 2.84 13.18 -0.34
N SER A 261 3.06 14.46 -0.60
CA SER A 261 1.98 15.46 -0.68
C SER A 261 1.13 15.40 -1.96
N LYS A 262 1.49 14.56 -2.94
CA LYS A 262 0.87 14.55 -4.27
C LYS A 262 0.29 13.18 -4.67
N GLU A 263 0.88 12.09 -4.20
CA GLU A 263 0.64 10.74 -4.71
C GLU A 263 0.71 9.70 -3.58
N GLY A 264 -0.22 8.73 -3.59
CA GLY A 264 -0.10 7.53 -2.77
C GLY A 264 0.86 6.51 -3.37
N SER A 265 0.82 5.28 -2.87
CA SER A 265 1.61 4.22 -3.51
C SER A 265 0.97 3.80 -4.83
N GLN A 266 1.79 3.65 -5.86
CA GLN A 266 1.39 3.19 -7.19
C GLN A 266 2.04 1.83 -7.53
N VAL A 267 2.45 1.09 -6.49
CA VAL A 267 3.10 -0.22 -6.64
C VAL A 267 2.19 -1.18 -7.38
N VAL A 268 2.73 -1.79 -8.43
CA VAL A 268 2.05 -2.86 -9.18
C VAL A 268 2.28 -4.20 -8.48
N SER A 269 3.45 -4.37 -7.85
CA SER A 269 3.80 -5.58 -7.12
C SER A 269 4.54 -5.24 -5.84
N LEU A 270 4.09 -5.78 -4.71
CA LEU A 270 4.65 -5.50 -3.40
C LEU A 270 4.89 -6.79 -2.61
N TYR A 271 6.15 -7.07 -2.29
CA TYR A 271 6.55 -8.25 -1.52
C TYR A 271 7.12 -7.85 -0.17
N LEU A 272 6.51 -8.35 0.90
CA LEU A 272 6.75 -7.94 2.29
C LEU A 272 6.97 -9.13 3.24
N ASP A 273 7.03 -10.36 2.75
CA ASP A 273 7.31 -11.56 3.57
C ASP A 273 8.57 -11.38 4.42
N GLY A 274 8.63 -11.98 5.60
CA GLY A 274 9.76 -11.85 6.52
C GLY A 274 9.90 -10.46 7.14
N ASN A 275 8.80 -9.73 7.33
CA ASN A 275 8.74 -8.45 8.07
C ASN A 275 7.69 -8.54 9.20
N SER A 276 7.68 -7.56 10.11
CA SER A 276 6.74 -7.59 11.26
C SER A 276 5.64 -6.53 11.21
N LEU A 277 5.83 -5.40 10.51
CA LEU A 277 4.92 -4.22 10.44
C LEU A 277 4.26 -3.82 11.78
N SER A 278 4.88 -4.13 12.91
CA SER A 278 4.24 -4.07 14.24
C SER A 278 3.89 -2.64 14.67
N LYS A 279 4.66 -1.65 14.21
CA LYS A 279 4.45 -0.21 14.47
C LYS A 279 3.71 0.50 13.34
N THR A 280 3.35 -0.20 12.27
CA THR A 280 2.63 0.39 11.14
C THR A 280 1.16 0.53 11.53
N PRO A 281 0.54 1.71 11.36
CA PRO A 281 -0.91 1.82 11.26
C PRO A 281 -1.45 0.87 10.18
N SER A 282 -2.77 0.63 10.17
CA SER A 282 -3.33 -0.11 9.05
C SER A 282 -3.05 0.68 7.76
N ILE A 283 -2.46 0.00 6.77
CA ILE A 283 -2.19 0.56 5.44
C ILE A 283 -3.40 0.27 4.57
N ASP A 284 -4.08 1.32 4.14
CA ASP A 284 -5.27 1.19 3.30
C ASP A 284 -4.90 1.49 1.83
N PHE A 285 -4.89 0.46 0.99
CA PHE A 285 -4.71 0.54 -0.47
C PHE A 285 -6.05 0.70 -1.21
N THR A 286 -7.17 0.87 -0.48
CA THR A 286 -8.50 1.07 -1.07
C THR A 286 -8.93 2.51 -1.36
N PRO A 287 -8.21 3.59 -0.98
CA PRO A 287 -8.55 4.94 -1.46
C PRO A 287 -8.46 5.05 -2.99
N GLU A 288 -9.38 5.81 -3.61
CA GLU A 288 -9.48 5.99 -5.08
C GLU A 288 -8.20 6.50 -5.77
N TRP A 289 -7.31 7.16 -5.02
CA TRP A 289 -6.05 7.72 -5.52
C TRP A 289 -4.83 6.80 -5.32
N ILE A 290 -5.02 5.61 -4.74
CA ILE A 290 -3.99 4.59 -4.51
C ILE A 290 -4.30 3.37 -5.38
N ALA A 291 -3.30 2.84 -6.07
CA ALA A 291 -3.45 1.61 -6.82
C ALA A 291 -3.32 0.38 -5.89
N VAL A 292 -4.26 -0.56 -5.98
CA VAL A 292 -4.14 -1.85 -5.31
C VAL A 292 -3.07 -2.69 -6.01
N PRO A 293 -2.06 -3.23 -5.28
CA PRO A 293 -1.05 -4.11 -5.87
C PRO A 293 -1.68 -5.32 -6.54
N GLN A 294 -1.28 -5.59 -7.79
CA GLN A 294 -1.76 -6.74 -8.57
C GLN A 294 -1.01 -8.04 -8.21
N GLN A 295 0.18 -7.91 -7.62
CA GLN A 295 0.92 -9.00 -7.01
C GLN A 295 1.30 -8.57 -5.59
N PHE A 296 0.98 -9.40 -4.61
CA PHE A 296 1.19 -9.10 -3.20
C PHE A 296 1.57 -10.36 -2.44
N SER A 297 2.64 -10.27 -1.66
CA SER A 297 3.07 -11.36 -0.78
C SER A 297 3.41 -10.81 0.59
N CYS A 298 2.89 -11.42 1.64
CA CYS A 298 3.23 -11.09 3.01
C CYS A 298 2.91 -12.25 3.95
N ASP A 299 3.53 -12.24 5.13
CA ASP A 299 3.22 -13.17 6.21
C ASP A 299 1.88 -12.82 6.89
N ALA A 300 1.26 -13.79 7.56
CA ALA A 300 -0.03 -13.62 8.23
C ALA A 300 -0.07 -12.47 9.26
N GLY A 301 1.05 -12.19 9.93
CA GLY A 301 1.15 -11.05 10.86
C GLY A 301 1.06 -9.71 10.12
N VAL A 302 1.72 -9.61 8.97
CA VAL A 302 1.74 -8.45 8.10
C VAL A 302 0.38 -8.24 7.43
N SER A 303 -0.27 -9.33 7.00
CA SER A 303 -1.53 -9.25 6.28
C SER A 303 -2.64 -8.57 7.07
N SER A 304 -2.63 -8.69 8.40
CA SER A 304 -3.58 -8.02 9.30
C SER A 304 -3.47 -6.49 9.31
N LYS A 305 -2.31 -5.95 8.92
CA LYS A 305 -2.04 -4.51 8.87
C LYS A 305 -2.31 -3.92 7.50
N VAL A 306 -2.36 -4.73 6.46
CA VAL A 306 -2.60 -4.26 5.09
C VAL A 306 -4.07 -4.43 4.76
N LYS A 307 -4.64 -3.47 4.03
CA LYS A 307 -6.00 -3.54 3.54
C LYS A 307 -5.99 -3.26 2.05
N MET A 308 -6.21 -4.33 1.27
CA MET A 308 -6.29 -4.28 -0.20
C MET A 308 -7.74 -4.33 -0.72
N LEU A 309 -8.68 -4.62 0.16
CA LEU A 309 -10.09 -4.75 -0.17
C LEU A 309 -10.93 -4.18 0.97
N LYS A 310 -11.95 -3.39 0.62
CA LYS A 310 -12.92 -2.83 1.56
C LYS A 310 -14.30 -3.30 1.14
N ALA A 311 -14.94 -4.14 1.95
CA ALA A 311 -16.36 -4.46 1.77
C ALA A 311 -17.24 -3.31 2.28
N THR A 312 -18.40 -3.12 1.66
CA THR A 312 -19.42 -2.15 2.09
C THR A 312 -20.76 -2.86 2.32
N ALA A 313 -21.47 -2.42 3.37
CA ALA A 313 -22.79 -2.93 3.71
C ALA A 313 -23.62 -1.80 4.34
N SER A 314 -24.84 -1.57 3.86
CA SER A 314 -25.74 -0.57 4.44
C SER A 314 -27.20 -1.01 4.37
N ILE A 315 -28.05 -0.52 5.29
CA ILE A 315 -29.50 -0.79 5.26
C ILE A 315 -30.18 0.32 4.48
N THR A 316 -30.77 0.00 3.33
CA THR A 316 -31.53 0.95 2.52
C THR A 316 -32.98 1.03 2.98
N SER A 317 -33.56 -0.08 3.45
CA SER A 317 -34.88 -0.06 4.10
C SER A 317 -35.07 -1.19 5.11
N ALA A 318 -35.95 -0.97 6.10
CA ALA A 318 -36.37 -1.98 7.06
C ALA A 318 -37.86 -1.79 7.38
N THR A 319 -38.70 -2.67 6.85
CA THR A 319 -40.16 -2.70 7.08
C THR A 319 -40.49 -3.78 8.12
N TRP A 320 -41.76 -4.21 8.18
CA TRP A 320 -42.22 -5.25 9.10
C TRP A 320 -41.99 -6.68 8.59
N ASP A 321 -41.82 -6.81 7.29
CA ASP A 321 -41.81 -8.04 6.50
C ASP A 321 -40.68 -8.07 5.46
N GLN A 322 -39.92 -6.96 5.33
CA GLN A 322 -38.82 -6.84 4.40
C GLN A 322 -37.67 -6.03 5.00
N ILE A 323 -36.43 -6.44 4.75
CA ILE A 323 -35.23 -5.64 4.97
C ILE A 323 -34.45 -5.61 3.65
N VAL A 324 -34.00 -4.43 3.24
CA VAL A 324 -33.17 -4.26 2.05
C VAL A 324 -31.77 -3.84 2.50
N VAL A 325 -30.77 -4.59 2.03
CA VAL A 325 -29.35 -4.42 2.35
C VAL A 325 -28.61 -4.12 1.06
N ASN A 326 -27.94 -2.98 0.99
CA ASN A 326 -27.03 -2.64 -0.10
C ASN A 326 -25.65 -3.26 0.19
N VAL A 327 -25.08 -3.94 -0.80
CA VAL A 327 -23.88 -4.76 -0.74
C VAL A 327 -22.88 -4.30 -1.81
N GLY A 328 -21.62 -4.06 -1.46
CA GLY A 328 -20.58 -3.65 -2.42
C GLY A 328 -19.14 -3.77 -1.90
N SER A 329 -18.18 -3.20 -2.65
CA SER A 329 -16.76 -3.10 -2.27
C SER A 329 -15.99 -2.01 -3.00
N SER A 330 -14.71 -1.83 -2.65
CA SER A 330 -13.77 -0.90 -3.31
C SER A 330 -13.20 -1.37 -4.66
N THR A 331 -13.81 -2.37 -5.30
CA THR A 331 -13.31 -2.98 -6.55
C THR A 331 -14.39 -3.84 -7.18
N ASP A 332 -14.40 -3.87 -8.52
CA ASP A 332 -15.28 -4.69 -9.34
C ASP A 332 -14.80 -6.14 -9.49
N ASP A 333 -13.55 -6.45 -9.10
CA ASP A 333 -12.95 -7.79 -9.25
C ASP A 333 -13.30 -8.76 -8.10
N ALA A 334 -14.19 -8.34 -7.20
CA ALA A 334 -14.53 -9.12 -6.01
C ALA A 334 -15.69 -10.09 -6.27
N SER A 335 -15.62 -11.23 -5.58
CA SER A 335 -16.77 -12.09 -5.30
C SER A 335 -17.34 -11.75 -3.92
N TYR A 336 -18.62 -12.01 -3.70
CA TYR A 336 -19.32 -11.62 -2.48
C TYR A 336 -20.07 -12.78 -1.85
N LYS A 337 -20.06 -12.82 -0.52
CA LYS A 337 -20.91 -13.68 0.29
C LYS A 337 -21.66 -12.81 1.30
N LEU A 338 -22.98 -12.81 1.22
CA LEU A 338 -23.85 -12.18 2.21
C LEU A 338 -24.37 -13.24 3.19
N GLU A 339 -24.11 -12.99 4.46
CA GLU A 339 -24.54 -13.84 5.56
C GLU A 339 -25.48 -13.06 6.49
N LYS A 340 -26.42 -13.77 7.10
CA LYS A 340 -27.41 -13.23 8.03
C LYS A 340 -27.40 -14.03 9.33
N LYS A 341 -27.56 -13.37 10.47
CA LYS A 341 -27.87 -14.01 11.74
C LYS A 341 -29.04 -13.34 12.45
N THR A 342 -29.77 -14.14 13.21
CA THR A 342 -30.90 -13.69 14.04
C THR A 342 -30.42 -13.54 15.49
N GLY A 343 -30.54 -12.33 16.06
CA GLY A 343 -30.03 -12.06 17.41
C GLY A 343 -28.55 -12.44 17.58
N ASN A 344 -28.27 -13.33 18.54
CA ASN A 344 -26.93 -13.86 18.83
C ASN A 344 -26.68 -15.24 18.19
N GLY A 345 -27.53 -15.68 17.26
CA GLY A 345 -27.36 -16.95 16.57
C GLY A 345 -26.16 -17.00 15.62
N ALA A 346 -25.99 -18.13 14.95
CA ALA A 346 -24.98 -18.33 13.93
C ALA A 346 -25.31 -17.58 12.63
N TYR A 347 -24.28 -17.30 11.84
CA TYR A 347 -24.43 -16.77 10.48
C TYR A 347 -24.81 -17.87 9.51
N GLU A 348 -25.82 -17.60 8.68
CA GLU A 348 -26.25 -18.42 7.55
C GLU A 348 -26.04 -17.65 6.26
N THR A 349 -25.56 -18.31 5.20
CA THR A 349 -25.40 -17.66 3.89
C THR A 349 -26.78 -17.48 3.25
N VAL A 350 -27.08 -16.24 2.84
CA VAL A 350 -28.36 -15.91 2.20
C VAL A 350 -28.22 -15.66 0.70
N LYS A 351 -27.07 -15.16 0.25
CA LYS A 351 -26.77 -14.96 -1.17
C LYS A 351 -25.26 -14.92 -1.40
N THR A 352 -24.85 -15.37 -2.59
CA THR A 352 -23.49 -15.26 -3.12
C THR A 352 -23.55 -14.57 -4.47
N TRP A 353 -22.47 -13.89 -4.82
CA TRP A 353 -22.24 -13.28 -6.13
C TRP A 353 -20.82 -13.67 -6.56
N ASP A 354 -20.69 -14.24 -7.74
CA ASP A 354 -19.40 -14.48 -8.36
C ASP A 354 -18.82 -13.17 -8.91
N ASN A 355 -17.56 -13.20 -9.36
CA ASN A 355 -16.91 -12.03 -9.93
C ASN A 355 -17.69 -11.54 -11.18
N GLY A 356 -18.07 -10.27 -11.17
CA GLY A 356 -18.85 -9.63 -12.24
C GLY A 356 -20.36 -9.79 -12.14
N ASP A 357 -20.88 -10.52 -11.14
CA ASP A 357 -22.33 -10.67 -10.94
C ASP A 357 -22.97 -9.40 -10.36
N LEU A 358 -22.19 -8.62 -9.60
CA LEU A 358 -22.67 -7.41 -8.96
C LEU A 358 -22.53 -6.24 -9.94
N ALA A 359 -23.66 -5.64 -10.32
CA ALA A 359 -23.73 -4.71 -11.45
C ALA A 359 -22.91 -3.42 -11.28
N ASP A 360 -22.68 -3.00 -10.04
CA ASP A 360 -21.90 -1.83 -9.67
C ASP A 360 -21.27 -2.07 -8.29
N ALA A 361 -19.97 -2.39 -8.22
CA ALA A 361 -19.35 -2.72 -6.95
C ALA A 361 -19.20 -1.50 -6.03
N GLU A 362 -18.99 -0.32 -6.60
CA GLU A 362 -18.74 0.91 -5.87
C GLU A 362 -20.00 1.43 -5.19
N PHE A 363 -21.12 1.48 -5.91
CA PHE A 363 -22.43 1.88 -5.37
C PHE A 363 -23.23 0.71 -4.78
N GLY A 364 -22.85 -0.52 -5.11
CA GLY A 364 -23.43 -1.75 -4.58
C GLY A 364 -24.76 -2.16 -5.22
N GLU A 365 -25.22 -3.36 -4.87
CA GLU A 365 -26.52 -3.92 -5.24
C GLU A 365 -27.41 -4.10 -4.00
N ASP A 366 -28.70 -3.81 -4.14
CA ASP A 366 -29.70 -4.09 -3.10
C ASP A 366 -30.10 -5.57 -3.08
N TYR A 367 -29.87 -6.24 -1.95
CA TYR A 367 -30.47 -7.53 -1.60
C TYR A 367 -31.74 -7.32 -0.77
N THR A 368 -32.85 -7.90 -1.23
CA THR A 368 -34.14 -7.85 -0.53
C THR A 368 -34.39 -9.13 0.25
N ASP A 369 -34.44 -9.02 1.58
CA ASP A 369 -34.76 -10.11 2.49
C ASP A 369 -36.22 -10.06 2.92
N ASN A 370 -37.03 -11.00 2.44
CA ASN A 370 -38.45 -11.16 2.81
C ASN A 370 -38.67 -12.27 3.85
N VAL A 371 -37.62 -12.95 4.31
CA VAL A 371 -37.70 -14.08 5.25
C VAL A 371 -37.34 -13.59 6.65
N ILE A 372 -38.16 -12.68 7.17
CA ILE A 372 -37.95 -12.02 8.46
C ILE A 372 -39.20 -12.02 9.33
N SER A 373 -38.99 -11.84 10.63
CA SER A 373 -40.05 -11.73 11.63
C SER A 373 -40.14 -10.32 12.18
N THR A 374 -41.37 -9.79 12.24
CA THR A 374 -41.68 -8.46 12.79
C THR A 374 -41.13 -8.32 14.22
N GLY A 375 -40.37 -7.25 14.46
CA GLY A 375 -39.73 -6.96 15.74
C GLY A 375 -38.42 -7.69 16.01
N THR A 376 -38.00 -8.59 15.12
CA THR A 376 -36.74 -9.33 15.27
C THR A 376 -35.56 -8.52 14.75
N ALA A 377 -34.42 -8.63 15.46
CA ALA A 377 -33.16 -8.00 15.10
C ALA A 377 -32.28 -8.97 14.31
N TYR A 378 -31.73 -8.47 13.21
CA TYR A 378 -30.85 -9.18 12.29
C TYR A 378 -29.52 -8.45 12.16
N THR A 379 -28.44 -9.22 12.00
CA THR A 379 -27.14 -8.71 11.58
C THR A 379 -26.79 -9.35 10.25
N TYR A 380 -26.43 -8.52 9.28
CA TYR A 380 -25.94 -8.92 7.97
C TYR A 380 -24.44 -8.71 7.91
N ARG A 381 -23.71 -9.66 7.33
CA ARG A 381 -22.27 -9.60 7.08
C ARG A 381 -22.01 -9.81 5.60
N VAL A 382 -21.45 -8.79 4.95
CA VAL A 382 -20.91 -8.90 3.60
C VAL A 382 -19.45 -9.29 3.72
N THR A 383 -19.03 -10.32 3.01
CA THR A 383 -17.61 -10.66 2.82
C THR A 383 -17.29 -10.55 1.35
N ALA A 384 -16.43 -9.59 1.00
CA ALA A 384 -15.87 -9.47 -0.34
C ALA A 384 -14.54 -10.23 -0.40
N THR A 385 -14.25 -10.91 -1.51
CA THR A 385 -13.01 -11.66 -1.73
C THR A 385 -12.45 -11.41 -3.12
N VAL A 386 -11.17 -11.02 -3.19
CA VAL A 386 -10.39 -10.89 -4.43
C VAL A 386 -9.27 -11.92 -4.48
N GLN A 387 -8.73 -12.18 -5.67
CA GLN A 387 -7.55 -13.02 -5.85
C GLN A 387 -6.32 -12.15 -6.14
N VAL A 388 -5.27 -12.28 -5.33
CA VAL A 388 -3.98 -11.63 -5.53
C VAL A 388 -2.90 -12.67 -5.81
N LYS A 389 -1.88 -12.32 -6.60
CA LYS A 389 -0.76 -13.24 -6.87
C LYS A 389 0.36 -13.04 -5.87
N ASP A 390 0.86 -14.11 -5.28
CA ASP A 390 2.08 -14.06 -4.47
C ASP A 390 3.35 -13.95 -5.33
N ALA A 391 4.52 -13.88 -4.70
CA ALA A 391 5.81 -13.75 -5.39
C ALA A 391 6.13 -14.91 -6.35
N ASN A 392 5.52 -16.09 -6.15
CA ASN A 392 5.65 -17.25 -7.02
C ASN A 392 4.56 -17.30 -8.10
N LYS A 393 3.74 -16.23 -8.21
CA LYS A 393 2.58 -16.11 -9.10
C LYS A 393 1.44 -17.06 -8.76
N ASN A 394 1.43 -17.64 -7.56
CA ASN A 394 0.29 -18.43 -7.09
C ASN A 394 -0.84 -17.49 -6.66
N LEU A 395 -2.08 -17.85 -6.99
CA LEU A 395 -3.24 -17.09 -6.55
C LEU A 395 -3.51 -17.33 -5.06
N ARG A 396 -3.81 -16.25 -4.36
CA ARG A 396 -4.20 -16.22 -2.95
C ARG A 396 -5.45 -15.38 -2.77
N SER A 397 -6.39 -15.88 -1.97
CA SER A 397 -7.59 -15.15 -1.60
C SER A 397 -7.28 -14.05 -0.58
N TRP A 398 -7.79 -12.86 -0.85
CA TRP A 398 -7.79 -11.75 0.09
C TRP A 398 -9.23 -11.33 0.36
N SER A 399 -9.65 -11.40 1.62
CA SER A 399 -11.04 -11.11 1.99
C SER A 399 -11.13 -10.00 3.04
N ASN A 400 -12.20 -9.21 2.94
CA ASN A 400 -12.59 -8.26 3.95
C ASN A 400 -14.10 -8.33 4.18
N SER A 401 -14.55 -8.03 5.39
CA SER A 401 -15.96 -8.09 5.75
C SER A 401 -16.48 -6.79 6.38
N ALA A 402 -17.74 -6.48 6.13
CA ALA A 402 -18.49 -5.39 6.74
C ALA A 402 -19.80 -5.93 7.34
N GLU A 403 -20.19 -5.40 8.51
CA GLU A 403 -21.43 -5.79 9.18
C GLU A 403 -22.41 -4.62 9.30
N VAL A 404 -23.70 -4.90 9.16
CA VAL A 404 -24.77 -3.94 9.37
C VAL A 404 -25.95 -4.59 10.10
N LYS A 405 -26.65 -3.81 10.95
CA LYS A 405 -27.74 -4.31 11.80
C LYS A 405 -29.06 -3.62 11.46
N ALA A 406 -30.14 -4.38 11.46
CA ALA A 406 -31.50 -3.89 11.29
C ALA A 406 -32.48 -4.63 12.19
N THR A 407 -33.52 -3.93 12.66
CA THR A 407 -34.68 -4.54 13.32
C THR A 407 -35.89 -4.33 12.43
N ALA A 408 -36.66 -5.40 12.19
CA ALA A 408 -37.88 -5.39 11.37
C ALA A 408 -39.00 -4.58 12.05
N THR A 409 -38.91 -3.25 12.03
CA THR A 409 -39.73 -2.32 12.84
C THR A 409 -40.58 -1.36 12.03
N GLY A 410 -40.69 -1.53 10.71
CA GLY A 410 -41.47 -0.64 9.86
C GLY A 410 -40.82 0.72 9.60
N THR A 411 -41.23 1.40 8.53
CA THR A 411 -40.73 2.75 8.22
C THR A 411 -41.32 3.80 9.16
N LYS A 412 -40.51 4.78 9.57
CA LYS A 412 -40.96 5.92 10.41
C LYS A 412 -42.06 6.71 9.67
N PRO A 413 -43.18 7.07 10.32
CA PRO A 413 -44.21 7.86 9.68
C PRO A 413 -43.72 9.28 9.36
N ALA A 414 -44.13 9.83 8.22
CA ALA A 414 -43.92 11.23 7.87
C ALA A 414 -45.13 12.07 8.31
N ILE A 415 -44.90 13.06 9.17
CA ILE A 415 -45.97 13.88 9.76
C ILE A 415 -45.94 15.33 9.25
N SER A 416 -47.11 15.97 9.29
CA SER A 416 -47.33 17.41 9.09
C SER A 416 -48.23 17.97 10.19
N VAL A 417 -48.04 19.23 10.57
CA VAL A 417 -48.83 19.87 11.64
C VAL A 417 -49.31 21.24 11.20
N LYS A 418 -50.57 21.55 11.47
CA LYS A 418 -51.18 22.87 11.21
C LYS A 418 -52.01 23.34 12.41
N SER A 419 -52.14 24.66 12.57
CA SER A 419 -53.04 25.27 13.56
C SER A 419 -53.90 26.32 12.87
N THR A 420 -55.17 25.96 12.62
CA THR A 420 -56.14 26.85 11.95
C THR A 420 -57.18 27.42 12.90
N LYS A 421 -57.37 26.80 14.08
CA LYS A 421 -58.35 27.19 15.11
C LYS A 421 -57.65 27.56 16.41
N LYS A 422 -58.25 28.49 17.17
CA LYS A 422 -57.72 28.95 18.46
C LYS A 422 -57.48 27.78 19.40
N GLY A 423 -56.26 27.64 19.91
CA GLY A 423 -55.89 26.61 20.88
C GLY A 423 -55.90 25.17 20.38
N VAL A 424 -55.87 24.96 19.05
CA VAL A 424 -55.88 23.62 18.43
C VAL A 424 -54.74 23.46 17.43
N ALA A 425 -54.03 22.33 17.51
CA ALA A 425 -53.12 21.85 16.48
C ALA A 425 -53.62 20.53 15.90
N THR A 426 -53.67 20.44 14.57
CA THR A 426 -54.02 19.22 13.84
C THR A 426 -52.74 18.61 13.28
N VAL A 427 -52.47 17.36 13.66
CA VAL A 427 -51.37 16.55 13.14
C VAL A 427 -51.95 15.56 12.14
N SER A 428 -51.33 15.44 10.97
CA SER A 428 -51.67 14.42 9.97
C SER A 428 -50.41 13.70 9.50
N TRP A 429 -50.56 12.49 8.99
CA TRP A 429 -49.44 11.68 8.53
C TRP A 429 -49.80 10.78 7.34
N LYS A 430 -48.79 10.38 6.58
CA LYS A 430 -48.95 9.37 5.52
C LYS A 430 -49.12 7.99 6.15
N ALA A 431 -49.93 7.14 5.53
CA ALA A 431 -50.07 5.76 5.94
C ALA A 431 -48.70 5.04 5.82
N VAL A 432 -48.33 4.31 6.87
CA VAL A 432 -47.18 3.40 6.88
C VAL A 432 -47.69 2.02 6.49
N ALA A 433 -47.08 1.41 5.47
CA ALA A 433 -47.46 0.08 5.00
C ALA A 433 -47.35 -0.95 6.13
N GLY A 434 -48.39 -1.79 6.28
CA GLY A 434 -48.45 -2.85 7.29
C GLY A 434 -48.62 -2.39 8.74
N ALA A 435 -48.91 -1.11 9.01
CA ALA A 435 -49.17 -0.61 10.36
C ALA A 435 -50.63 -0.86 10.79
N ASP A 436 -50.82 -1.36 12.01
CA ASP A 436 -52.13 -1.58 12.64
C ASP A 436 -52.65 -0.32 13.37
N GLY A 437 -51.76 0.63 13.65
CA GLY A 437 -52.16 1.92 14.21
C GLY A 437 -51.00 2.83 14.54
N TYR A 438 -51.34 3.97 15.15
CA TYR A 438 -50.41 5.06 15.42
C TYR A 438 -50.57 5.60 16.83
N ASP A 439 -49.44 6.01 17.40
CA ASP A 439 -49.37 6.81 18.61
C ASP A 439 -48.76 8.18 18.27
N VAL A 440 -49.41 9.25 18.71
CA VAL A 440 -49.00 10.63 18.45
C VAL A 440 -48.78 11.36 19.76
N TYR A 441 -47.67 12.08 19.82
CA TYR A 441 -47.22 12.80 21.00
C TYR A 441 -46.93 14.26 20.68
N CYS A 442 -47.09 15.10 21.69
CA CYS A 442 -46.79 16.52 21.66
C CYS A 442 -45.96 16.95 22.88
N GLY A 443 -45.29 18.09 22.76
CA GLY A 443 -44.56 18.73 23.85
C GLY A 443 -44.32 20.22 23.60
N SER A 444 -43.95 20.94 24.66
CA SER A 444 -43.57 22.35 24.59
C SER A 444 -42.12 22.57 24.15
N SER A 445 -41.32 21.51 24.03
CA SER A 445 -39.92 21.59 23.58
C SER A 445 -39.62 20.53 22.52
N LYS A 446 -38.63 20.78 21.67
CA LYS A 446 -38.15 19.82 20.64
C LYS A 446 -37.47 18.59 21.25
N LYS A 447 -36.96 18.69 22.48
CA LYS A 447 -36.28 17.59 23.19
C LYS A 447 -37.23 16.67 23.96
N SER A 448 -38.46 17.09 24.24
CA SER A 448 -39.41 16.32 25.06
C SER A 448 -40.85 16.43 24.55
N GLN A 449 -41.32 15.40 23.84
CA GLN A 449 -42.74 15.22 23.47
C GLN A 449 -43.31 14.03 24.22
N LYS A 450 -43.66 14.24 25.50
CA LYS A 450 -44.24 13.21 26.38
C LYS A 450 -45.77 13.28 26.46
N GLY A 451 -46.37 14.41 26.07
CA GLY A 451 -47.82 14.59 26.11
C GLY A 451 -48.50 13.72 25.06
N THR A 452 -49.46 12.90 25.45
CA THR A 452 -50.22 12.10 24.49
C THR A 452 -51.21 13.00 23.74
N VAL A 453 -51.27 12.85 22.41
CA VAL A 453 -52.32 13.41 21.55
C VAL A 453 -53.37 12.33 21.31
N VAL A 454 -52.93 11.16 20.83
CA VAL A 454 -53.77 9.99 20.62
C VAL A 454 -52.89 8.74 20.69
N LYS A 455 -53.47 7.61 21.13
CA LYS A 455 -52.83 6.28 21.11
C LYS A 455 -53.76 5.27 20.48
N GLY A 456 -53.21 4.32 19.73
CA GLY A 456 -53.98 3.22 19.15
C GLY A 456 -54.96 3.64 18.06
N THR A 457 -54.72 4.76 17.35
CA THR A 457 -55.63 5.21 16.30
C THR A 457 -55.29 4.57 14.95
N THR A 458 -56.30 4.24 14.16
CA THR A 458 -56.19 3.90 12.74
C THR A 458 -56.37 5.11 11.82
N LYS A 459 -56.94 6.21 12.33
CA LYS A 459 -57.09 7.48 11.59
C LYS A 459 -55.72 8.09 11.31
N LEU A 460 -55.58 8.77 10.16
CA LEU A 460 -54.36 9.45 9.72
C LEU A 460 -54.27 10.93 10.14
N THR A 461 -55.13 11.35 11.05
CA THR A 461 -55.18 12.70 11.59
C THR A 461 -55.64 12.70 13.05
N ALA A 462 -55.10 13.62 13.84
CA ALA A 462 -55.48 13.84 15.22
C ALA A 462 -55.39 15.31 15.61
N ASN A 463 -56.32 15.76 16.44
CA ASN A 463 -56.31 17.12 17.00
C ASN A 463 -55.79 17.10 18.43
N LYS A 464 -54.86 18.00 18.74
CA LYS A 464 -54.51 18.38 20.10
C LYS A 464 -55.20 19.71 20.43
N THR A 465 -56.09 19.69 21.41
CA THR A 465 -56.87 20.84 21.88
C THR A 465 -56.31 21.36 23.22
N LYS A 466 -56.87 22.47 23.70
CA LYS A 466 -56.49 23.14 24.96
C LYS A 466 -55.02 23.57 24.97
N LEU A 467 -54.49 23.95 23.81
CA LEU A 467 -53.15 24.51 23.69
C LEU A 467 -53.20 26.03 23.90
N THR A 468 -52.14 26.60 24.42
CA THR A 468 -52.03 28.06 24.60
C THR A 468 -51.81 28.72 23.23
N SER A 469 -52.71 29.62 22.83
CA SER A 469 -52.56 30.45 21.63
C SER A 469 -51.27 31.27 21.71
N GLY A 470 -50.60 31.45 20.57
CA GLY A 470 -49.31 32.13 20.47
C GLY A 470 -48.09 31.28 20.84
N LYS A 471 -48.27 30.10 21.46
CA LYS A 471 -47.16 29.23 21.87
C LYS A 471 -46.82 28.18 20.80
N THR A 472 -45.53 27.88 20.64
CA THR A 472 -45.04 26.82 19.75
C THR A 472 -45.04 25.46 20.44
N TYR A 473 -45.58 24.45 19.77
CA TYR A 473 -45.59 23.07 20.22
C TYR A 473 -44.92 22.16 19.18
N TYR A 474 -44.36 21.06 19.66
CA TYR A 474 -43.59 20.07 18.89
C TYR A 474 -44.30 18.73 18.93
N PHE A 475 -44.35 18.04 17.80
CA PHE A 475 -45.10 16.80 17.59
C PHE A 475 -44.22 15.73 16.97
N ARG A 476 -44.50 14.48 17.32
CA ARG A 476 -43.93 13.29 16.70
C ARG A 476 -44.97 12.17 16.71
N ALA A 477 -44.88 11.27 15.75
CA ALA A 477 -45.69 10.06 15.71
C ALA A 477 -44.81 8.82 15.56
N ARG A 478 -45.37 7.66 15.86
CA ARG A 478 -44.80 6.36 15.51
C ARG A 478 -45.93 5.43 15.12
N ALA A 479 -45.69 4.54 14.17
CA ALA A 479 -46.62 3.49 13.84
C ALA A 479 -46.33 2.25 14.69
N TYR A 480 -47.29 1.33 14.77
CA TYR A 480 -47.07 0.02 15.36
C TYR A 480 -47.73 -1.08 14.53
N LYS A 481 -47.19 -2.28 14.67
CA LYS A 481 -47.80 -3.54 14.22
C LYS A 481 -47.97 -4.45 15.45
N MET A 482 -49.07 -5.17 15.49
CA MET A 482 -49.38 -6.13 16.54
C MET A 482 -48.69 -7.46 16.20
N VAL A 483 -47.95 -7.99 17.17
CA VAL A 483 -47.42 -9.37 17.15
C VAL A 483 -48.01 -10.07 18.36
N GLY A 484 -49.04 -10.88 18.13
CA GLY A 484 -49.93 -11.34 19.19
C GLY A 484 -50.58 -10.15 19.91
N SER A 485 -50.39 -10.05 21.23
CA SER A 485 -50.89 -8.93 22.05
C SER A 485 -49.89 -7.77 22.19
N ALA A 486 -48.66 -7.93 21.71
CA ALA A 486 -47.60 -6.93 21.86
C ALA A 486 -47.58 -5.96 20.67
N LYS A 487 -47.40 -4.66 20.98
CA LYS A 487 -47.14 -3.63 19.96
C LYS A 487 -45.65 -3.54 19.68
N VAL A 488 -45.25 -3.88 18.46
CA VAL A 488 -43.92 -3.53 17.96
C VAL A 488 -44.04 -2.16 17.29
N TYR A 489 -43.17 -1.23 17.67
CA TYR A 489 -43.24 0.16 17.18
C TYR A 489 -42.13 0.47 16.18
N THR A 490 -42.46 1.34 15.22
CA THR A 490 -41.44 2.04 14.44
C THR A 490 -40.64 2.98 15.35
N GLY A 491 -39.48 3.43 14.86
CA GLY A 491 -38.88 4.65 15.38
C GLY A 491 -39.85 5.84 15.29
N TYR A 492 -39.60 6.87 16.11
CA TYR A 492 -40.37 8.12 16.01
C TYR A 492 -40.09 8.84 14.69
N SER A 493 -41.12 9.51 14.16
CA SER A 493 -41.00 10.47 13.06
C SER A 493 -40.01 11.58 13.40
N ALA A 494 -39.53 12.28 12.37
CA ALA A 494 -38.94 13.59 12.56
C ALA A 494 -39.91 14.51 13.33
N VAL A 495 -39.37 15.31 14.24
CA VAL A 495 -40.17 16.23 15.07
C VAL A 495 -40.60 17.42 14.21
N LYS A 496 -41.90 17.72 14.18
CA LYS A 496 -42.47 18.91 13.52
C LYS A 496 -43.04 19.86 14.56
N SER A 497 -42.99 21.17 14.28
CA SER A 497 -43.54 22.18 15.18
C SER A 497 -44.63 23.00 14.52
N VAL A 498 -45.47 23.63 15.34
CA VAL A 498 -46.45 24.64 14.91
C VAL A 498 -46.63 25.67 16.01
N LYS A 499 -46.78 26.94 15.63
CA LYS A 499 -47.26 28.01 16.53
C LYS A 499 -48.79 27.96 16.54
N VAL A 500 -49.37 27.83 17.73
CA VAL A 500 -50.82 27.67 17.88
C VAL A 500 -51.52 29.01 17.68
N LYS A 501 -52.57 29.03 16.86
CA LYS A 501 -53.45 30.19 16.67
C LYS A 501 -54.25 30.51 17.92
#